data_AF-A0A7Y7ZCA5-F1
#
_entry.id   AF-A0A7Y7ZCA5-F1
#
_cell.length_a   1.000
_cell.length_b   1.000
_cell.length_c   1.000
_cell.angle_alpha   90.00
_cell.angle_beta   90.00
_cell.angle_gamma   90.00
#
_symmetry.space_group_name_H-M   'P 1'
#
loop_
_entity.id
_entity.type
_entity.pdbx_description
1 polymer ?
#
loop_
_entity_poly.entity_id
_entity_poly.type
_entity_poly.pdbx_seq_one_letter_code
_entity_poly.pdbx_strand_id
1 'polypeptide(L)'
;MNLNEPRDLASLIEAFLLASGKPQSLERLYELFEEAERPEPKVFKKALEVLGKSCSGRAFELKEVASGYRLQIRDNFAPWVGRLWEERPQRYSRALLETMALIAYRQPITRGEIEDVRGVAVNSNIIKTLMEREWIRVVGHREVPGRPAMFATTKAFLDHFNLKSLDELPALAELREMEPEPLLDPDDAPVPAHLQALADASLADEEAVAEPKEETSFRSLLVELDAMEEGLKTDFDDLPEEDAPEPEVAVEDQNKVQP
;
A
#
# COMPACT_ATOMS: atom_id res chain seq x y z
N MET A 1 6.90 11.07 -42.60
CA MET A 1 6.41 11.69 -41.35
C MET A 1 7.21 12.97 -41.18
N ASN A 2 6.55 14.12 -41.12
CA ASN A 2 7.21 15.41 -40.96
C ASN A 2 7.26 15.77 -39.48
N LEU A 3 8.42 15.60 -38.83
CA LEU A 3 8.58 15.84 -37.38
C LEU A 3 8.44 17.31 -36.98
N ASN A 4 8.46 18.23 -37.95
CA ASN A 4 8.20 19.65 -37.74
C ASN A 4 6.71 20.00 -37.80
N GLU A 5 5.85 19.07 -38.24
CA GLU A 5 4.41 19.24 -38.19
C GLU A 5 3.85 18.73 -36.85
N PRO A 6 3.14 19.57 -36.06
CA PRO A 6 2.65 19.17 -34.75
C PRO A 6 1.73 17.94 -34.75
N ARG A 7 1.01 17.67 -35.84
CA ARG A 7 0.10 16.52 -35.94
C ARG A 7 0.85 15.21 -36.11
N ASP A 8 1.81 15.16 -37.01
CA ASP A 8 2.68 14.00 -37.22
C ASP A 8 3.48 13.72 -35.94
N LEU A 9 4.08 14.77 -35.35
CA LEU A 9 4.81 14.63 -34.10
C LEU A 9 3.89 14.14 -32.95
N ALA A 10 2.64 14.58 -32.88
CA ALA A 10 1.69 14.12 -31.89
C ALA A 10 1.44 12.60 -31.98
N SER A 11 1.30 12.05 -33.20
CA SER A 11 1.15 10.60 -33.41
C SER A 11 2.40 9.82 -33.01
N LEU A 12 3.60 10.38 -33.23
CA LEU A 12 4.84 9.75 -32.77
C LEU A 12 4.97 9.77 -31.24
N ILE A 13 4.63 10.89 -30.59
CA ILE A 13 4.60 11.00 -29.13
C ILE A 13 3.56 10.04 -28.55
N GLU A 14 2.38 9.91 -29.17
CA GLU A 14 1.37 8.92 -28.79
C GLU A 14 1.97 7.50 -28.79
N ALA A 15 2.71 7.14 -29.84
CA ALA A 15 3.38 5.85 -29.94
C ALA A 15 4.43 5.64 -28.83
N PHE A 16 5.26 6.65 -28.53
CA PHE A 16 6.23 6.56 -27.44
C PHE A 16 5.57 6.39 -26.07
N LEU A 17 4.54 7.19 -25.79
CA LEU A 17 3.83 7.12 -24.51
C LEU A 17 3.11 5.78 -24.34
N LEU A 18 2.44 5.30 -25.40
CA LEU A 18 1.76 4.00 -25.40
C LEU A 18 2.74 2.84 -25.17
N ALA A 19 3.91 2.88 -25.82
CA ALA A 19 4.92 1.83 -25.68
C ALA A 19 5.62 1.84 -24.30
N SER A 20 5.76 3.01 -23.68
CA SER A 20 6.53 3.15 -22.43
C SER A 20 5.83 2.60 -21.19
N GLY A 21 4.49 2.64 -21.15
CA GLY A 21 3.69 2.22 -19.98
C GLY A 21 3.95 3.01 -18.68
N LYS A 22 4.77 4.07 -18.71
CA LYS A 22 5.17 4.87 -17.55
C LYS A 22 5.28 6.36 -17.95
N PRO A 23 5.13 7.31 -17.01
CA PRO A 23 5.38 8.72 -17.29
C PRO A 23 6.75 8.94 -17.94
N GLN A 24 6.77 9.75 -19.01
CA GLN A 24 7.99 10.16 -19.69
C GLN A 24 8.19 11.67 -19.53
N SER A 25 9.37 12.06 -19.04
CA SER A 25 9.75 13.47 -18.98
C SER A 25 9.94 14.03 -20.39
N LEU A 26 9.79 15.34 -20.55
CA LEU A 26 10.06 16.00 -21.82
C LEU A 26 11.49 15.75 -22.27
N GLU A 27 12.45 15.88 -21.35
CA GLU A 27 13.87 15.60 -21.57
C GLU A 27 14.09 14.20 -22.15
N ARG A 28 13.47 13.18 -21.53
CA ARG A 28 13.59 11.80 -22.00
C ARG A 28 12.99 11.62 -23.39
N LEU A 29 11.86 12.25 -23.68
CA LEU A 29 11.26 12.20 -25.02
C LEU A 29 12.15 12.90 -26.07
N TYR A 30 12.83 14.01 -25.72
CA TYR A 30 13.78 14.69 -26.61
C TYR A 30 15.00 13.85 -26.94
N GLU A 31 15.49 13.07 -25.98
CA GLU A 31 16.64 12.16 -26.17
C GLU A 31 16.36 11.03 -27.15
N LEU A 32 15.09 10.70 -27.42
CA LEU A 32 14.73 9.66 -28.39
C LEU A 32 14.97 10.11 -29.85
N PHE A 33 15.15 11.41 -30.08
CA PHE A 33 15.43 11.96 -31.41
C PHE A 33 16.92 12.17 -31.60
N GLU A 34 17.40 11.82 -32.80
CA GLU A 34 18.72 12.22 -33.27
C GLU A 34 18.80 13.75 -33.40
N GLU A 35 20.02 14.30 -33.31
CA GLU A 35 20.21 15.75 -33.25
C GLU A 35 19.69 16.49 -34.50
N ALA A 36 19.77 15.87 -35.68
CA ALA A 36 19.26 16.42 -36.93
C ALA A 36 17.74 16.38 -37.07
N GLU A 37 17.07 15.50 -36.32
CA GLU A 37 15.62 15.25 -36.41
C GLU A 37 14.85 15.85 -35.23
N ARG A 38 15.56 16.39 -34.24
CA ARG A 38 14.98 16.90 -33.00
C ARG A 38 14.03 18.08 -33.29
N PRO A 39 12.74 17.96 -32.96
CA PRO A 39 11.79 19.05 -33.17
C PRO A 39 12.10 20.25 -32.27
N GLU A 40 11.76 21.45 -32.74
CA GLU A 40 11.86 22.65 -31.92
C GLU A 40 10.97 22.56 -30.65
N PRO A 41 11.39 23.16 -29.53
CA PRO A 41 10.62 23.14 -28.29
C PRO A 41 9.17 23.63 -28.39
N LYS A 42 8.93 24.61 -29.26
CA LYS A 42 7.58 25.15 -29.50
C LYS A 42 6.70 24.16 -30.26
N VAL A 43 7.27 23.42 -31.21
CA VAL A 43 6.54 22.42 -32.00
C VAL A 43 6.15 21.24 -31.10
N PHE A 44 7.07 20.81 -30.23
CA PHE A 44 6.83 19.73 -29.28
C PHE A 44 5.68 20.02 -28.31
N LYS A 45 5.67 21.22 -27.71
CA LYS A 45 4.56 21.66 -26.84
C LYS A 45 3.23 21.68 -27.58
N LYS A 46 3.22 22.22 -28.80
CA LYS A 46 2.02 22.19 -29.67
C LYS A 46 1.57 20.77 -30.00
N ALA A 47 2.50 19.84 -30.23
CA ALA A 47 2.19 18.44 -30.49
C ALA A 47 1.51 17.78 -29.28
N LEU A 48 1.99 18.03 -28.06
CA LEU A 48 1.32 17.57 -26.83
C LEU A 48 -0.09 18.15 -26.66
N GLU A 49 -0.29 19.43 -26.95
CA GLU A 49 -1.63 20.05 -26.94
C GLU A 49 -2.56 19.41 -27.99
N VAL A 50 -2.04 19.13 -29.18
CA VAL A 50 -2.78 18.45 -30.25
C VAL A 50 -3.15 17.03 -29.84
N LEU A 51 -2.22 16.30 -29.22
CA LEU A 51 -2.46 14.96 -28.68
C LEU A 51 -3.52 14.98 -27.57
N GLY A 52 -3.42 15.92 -26.62
CA GLY A 52 -4.43 16.06 -25.57
C GLY A 52 -5.83 16.31 -26.14
N LYS A 53 -5.94 17.14 -27.18
CA LYS A 53 -7.21 17.38 -27.89
C LYS A 53 -7.70 16.15 -28.65
N SER A 54 -6.80 15.37 -29.27
CA SER A 54 -7.18 14.16 -30.01
C SER A 54 -7.67 13.03 -29.10
N CYS A 55 -7.26 13.03 -27.82
CA CYS A 55 -7.78 12.14 -26.78
C CYS A 55 -9.19 12.50 -26.29
N SER A 56 -9.76 13.64 -26.71
CA SER A 56 -11.14 14.00 -26.33
C SER A 56 -12.13 13.01 -26.93
N GLY A 57 -13.06 12.51 -26.10
CA GLY A 57 -14.03 11.48 -26.50
C GLY A 57 -13.46 10.06 -26.61
N ARG A 58 -12.18 9.83 -26.29
CA ARG A 58 -11.58 8.49 -26.22
C ARG A 58 -11.59 7.93 -24.79
N ALA A 59 -11.40 6.61 -24.67
CA ALA A 59 -11.34 5.91 -23.39
C ALA A 59 -10.08 6.22 -22.56
N PHE A 60 -9.05 6.76 -23.21
CA PHE A 60 -7.80 7.17 -22.59
C PHE A 60 -7.58 8.68 -22.71
N GLU A 61 -6.68 9.20 -21.89
CA GLU A 61 -6.30 10.60 -21.88
C GLU A 61 -4.80 10.78 -21.71
N LEU A 62 -4.32 11.92 -22.22
CA LEU A 62 -2.99 12.42 -21.92
C LEU A 62 -3.02 13.14 -20.58
N LYS A 63 -2.25 12.62 -19.61
CA LYS A 63 -2.12 13.21 -18.28
C LYS A 63 -0.68 13.66 -18.06
N GLU A 64 -0.52 14.86 -17.52
CA GLU A 64 0.75 15.37 -17.03
C GLU A 64 0.82 15.16 -15.52
N VAL A 65 1.90 14.55 -15.06
CA VAL A 65 2.22 14.22 -13.66
C VAL A 65 3.64 14.72 -13.33
N ALA A 66 4.05 14.61 -12.08
CA ALA A 66 5.34 15.12 -11.61
C ALA A 66 6.57 14.58 -12.39
N SER A 67 6.50 13.32 -12.86
CA SER A 67 7.57 12.71 -13.66
C SER A 67 7.44 12.96 -15.17
N GLY A 68 6.36 13.59 -15.64
CA GLY A 68 6.17 13.95 -17.05
C GLY A 68 4.79 13.57 -17.59
N TYR A 69 4.73 13.15 -18.85
CA TYR A 69 3.46 12.83 -19.53
C TYR A 69 3.24 11.32 -19.62
N ARG A 70 1.99 10.87 -19.48
CA ARG A 70 1.57 9.49 -19.76
C ARG A 70 0.20 9.45 -20.43
N LEU A 71 -0.05 8.36 -21.16
CA LEU A 71 -1.39 7.97 -21.55
C LEU A 71 -1.96 7.03 -20.49
N GLN A 72 -3.16 7.31 -20.02
CA GLN A 72 -3.85 6.47 -19.03
C GLN A 72 -5.33 6.33 -19.38
N ILE A 73 -5.97 5.28 -18.88
CA ILE A 73 -7.42 5.12 -19.01
C ILE A 73 -8.13 6.14 -18.13
N ARG A 74 -9.23 6.72 -18.62
CA ARG A 74 -10.03 7.66 -17.83
C ARG A 74 -10.68 6.96 -16.63
N ASP A 75 -10.75 7.67 -15.50
CA ASP A 75 -11.28 7.15 -14.24
C ASP A 75 -12.70 6.58 -14.36
N ASN A 76 -13.53 7.14 -15.24
CA ASN A 76 -14.87 6.64 -15.52
C ASN A 76 -14.89 5.17 -15.93
N PHE A 77 -13.82 4.62 -16.54
CA PHE A 77 -13.76 3.22 -16.94
C PHE A 77 -13.16 2.29 -15.87
N ALA A 78 -12.67 2.83 -14.75
CA ALA A 78 -11.98 2.05 -13.71
C ALA A 78 -12.76 0.83 -13.20
N PRO A 79 -14.09 0.87 -12.97
CA PRO A 79 -14.86 -0.29 -12.50
C PRO A 79 -14.90 -1.46 -13.48
N TRP A 80 -14.70 -1.20 -14.78
CA TRP A 80 -14.66 -2.22 -15.82
C TRP A 80 -13.25 -2.72 -16.06
N VAL A 81 -12.29 -1.81 -16.17
CA VAL A 81 -10.87 -2.15 -16.37
C VAL A 81 -10.36 -2.98 -15.19
N GLY A 82 -10.78 -2.67 -13.96
CA GLY A 82 -10.46 -3.43 -12.76
C GLY A 82 -10.84 -4.92 -12.81
N ARG A 83 -11.79 -5.31 -13.67
CA ARG A 83 -12.21 -6.71 -13.83
C ARG A 83 -11.23 -7.54 -14.67
N LEU A 84 -10.26 -6.90 -15.33
CA LEU A 84 -9.25 -7.59 -16.13
C LEU A 84 -8.27 -8.38 -15.25
N TRP A 85 -8.12 -7.99 -13.99
CA TRP A 85 -7.26 -8.68 -13.03
C TRP A 85 -8.07 -9.69 -12.22
N GLU A 86 -7.60 -10.93 -12.15
CA GLU A 86 -8.22 -12.01 -11.36
C GLU A 86 -8.24 -11.70 -9.87
N GLU A 87 -7.15 -11.11 -9.36
CA GLU A 87 -7.05 -10.63 -7.99
C GLU A 87 -7.31 -9.13 -7.93
N ARG A 88 -8.26 -8.73 -7.07
CA ARG A 88 -8.45 -7.31 -6.78
C ARG A 88 -7.23 -6.79 -6.02
N PRO A 89 -6.65 -5.66 -6.43
CA PRO A 89 -5.58 -5.04 -5.66
C PRO A 89 -6.07 -4.76 -4.24
N GLN A 90 -5.26 -5.15 -3.25
CA GLN A 90 -5.61 -5.01 -1.85
C GLN A 90 -5.89 -3.54 -1.51
N ARG A 91 -7.06 -3.27 -0.91
CA ARG A 91 -7.45 -1.92 -0.50
C ARG A 91 -6.50 -1.43 0.59
N TYR A 92 -6.16 -0.15 0.53
CA TYR A 92 -5.36 0.48 1.57
C TYR A 92 -6.20 0.70 2.82
N SER A 93 -5.65 0.40 3.99
CA SER A 93 -6.34 0.65 5.25
C SER A 93 -6.47 2.16 5.48
N ARG A 94 -7.53 2.54 6.20
CA ARG A 94 -7.75 3.93 6.61
C ARG A 94 -6.55 4.53 7.35
N ALA A 95 -5.94 3.77 8.26
CA ALA A 95 -4.76 4.21 9.01
C ALA A 95 -3.55 4.51 8.08
N LEU A 96 -3.36 3.74 7.01
CA LEU A 96 -2.30 4.00 6.03
C LEU A 96 -2.57 5.30 5.26
N LEU A 97 -3.81 5.47 4.78
CA LEU A 97 -4.21 6.66 4.04
C LEU A 97 -4.14 7.93 4.90
N GLU A 98 -4.58 7.88 6.15
CA GLU A 98 -4.47 8.97 7.12
C GLU A 98 -3.01 9.35 7.38
N THR A 99 -2.14 8.36 7.60
CA THR A 99 -0.71 8.57 7.84
C THR A 99 -0.06 9.22 6.62
N MET A 100 -0.35 8.72 5.43
CA MET A 100 0.16 9.28 4.18
C MET A 100 -0.33 10.70 3.94
N ALA A 101 -1.61 11.00 4.20
CA ALA A 101 -2.16 12.34 4.08
C ALA A 101 -1.45 13.32 5.03
N LEU A 102 -1.21 12.93 6.29
CA LEU A 102 -0.45 13.76 7.23
C LEU A 102 0.96 14.08 6.72
N ILE A 103 1.65 13.09 6.14
CA ILE A 103 2.96 13.32 5.53
C ILE A 103 2.85 14.30 4.35
N ALA A 104 1.87 14.12 3.46
CA ALA A 104 1.69 14.99 2.28
C ALA A 104 1.47 16.46 2.66
N TYR A 105 0.60 16.73 3.65
CA TYR A 105 0.23 18.09 4.06
C TYR A 105 1.17 18.75 5.08
N ARG A 106 1.97 17.96 5.83
CA ARG A 106 2.82 18.50 6.91
C ARG A 106 4.31 18.17 6.78
N GLN A 107 4.74 17.61 5.66
CA GLN A 107 6.17 17.38 5.42
C GLN A 107 7.00 18.68 5.56
N PRO A 108 8.24 18.60 6.11
CA PRO A 108 8.87 17.39 6.67
C PRO A 108 8.36 17.06 8.09
N ILE A 109 7.89 15.83 8.31
CA ILE A 109 7.26 15.40 9.57
C ILE A 109 7.90 14.12 10.14
N THR A 110 8.00 14.02 11.46
CA THR A 110 8.52 12.83 12.18
C THR A 110 7.40 11.87 12.54
N ARG A 111 7.75 10.60 12.84
CA ARG A 111 6.76 9.62 13.33
C ARG A 111 6.03 10.10 14.60
N GLY A 112 6.76 10.69 15.56
CA GLY A 112 6.16 11.19 16.80
C GLY A 112 5.12 12.27 16.53
N GLU A 113 5.43 13.24 15.67
CA GLU A 113 4.48 14.30 15.27
C GLU A 113 3.23 13.73 14.58
N ILE A 114 3.35 12.63 13.82
CA ILE A 114 2.19 11.94 13.23
C ILE A 114 1.32 11.31 14.33
N GLU A 115 1.95 10.62 15.29
CA GLU A 115 1.25 9.99 16.42
C GLU A 115 0.54 11.02 17.30
N ASP A 116 1.19 12.15 17.57
CA ASP A 116 0.61 13.26 18.33
C ASP A 116 -0.65 13.83 17.68
N VAL A 117 -0.64 13.98 16.35
CA VAL A 117 -1.81 14.49 15.61
C VAL A 117 -2.94 13.45 15.54
N ARG A 118 -2.61 12.16 15.43
CA ARG A 118 -3.61 11.08 15.35
C ARG A 118 -4.15 10.67 16.71
N GLY A 119 -3.44 10.98 17.79
CA GLY A 119 -3.77 10.54 19.16
C GLY A 119 -3.60 9.04 19.40
N VAL A 120 -3.03 8.30 18.44
CA VAL A 120 -2.80 6.86 18.52
C VAL A 120 -1.46 6.50 17.89
N ALA A 121 -0.84 5.43 18.39
CA ALA A 121 0.42 4.92 17.86
C ALA A 121 0.27 4.53 16.37
N VAL A 122 1.28 4.84 15.57
CA VAL A 122 1.35 4.46 14.16
C VAL A 122 2.07 3.13 14.07
N ASN A 123 1.46 2.14 13.43
CA ASN A 123 2.13 0.86 13.21
C ASN A 123 3.38 1.06 12.34
N SER A 124 4.55 0.60 12.80
CA SER A 124 5.82 0.69 12.08
C SER A 124 5.74 0.12 10.65
N ASN A 125 4.90 -0.89 10.43
CA ASN A 125 4.69 -1.48 9.11
C ASN A 125 4.06 -0.49 8.12
N ILE A 126 3.23 0.47 8.56
CA ILE A 126 2.65 1.48 7.67
C ILE A 126 3.75 2.34 7.05
N ILE A 127 4.67 2.85 7.87
CA ILE A 127 5.81 3.65 7.41
C ILE A 127 6.70 2.82 6.47
N LYS A 128 6.95 1.55 6.83
CA LYS A 128 7.71 0.62 5.99
C LYS A 128 7.05 0.43 4.61
N THR A 129 5.75 0.13 4.57
CA THR A 129 5.00 -0.04 3.31
C THR A 129 4.98 1.23 2.46
N LEU A 130 4.85 2.41 3.07
CA LEU A 130 4.90 3.68 2.34
C LEU A 130 6.28 3.94 1.73
N MET A 131 7.37 3.55 2.40
CA MET A 131 8.73 3.63 1.87
C MET A 131 9.00 2.59 0.78
N GLU A 132 8.54 1.35 0.96
CA GLU A 132 8.70 0.27 -0.04
C GLU A 132 7.98 0.59 -1.35
N ARG A 133 6.84 1.28 -1.28
CA ARG A 133 6.12 1.81 -2.44
C ARG A 133 6.73 3.09 -3.01
N GLU A 134 7.85 3.52 -2.44
CA GLU A 134 8.54 4.77 -2.77
C GLU A 134 7.67 6.02 -2.64
N TRP A 135 6.53 5.98 -1.95
CA TRP A 135 5.65 7.15 -1.80
C TRP A 135 6.21 8.18 -0.83
N ILE A 136 6.97 7.72 0.15
CA ILE A 136 7.67 8.59 1.09
C ILE A 136 9.16 8.22 1.15
N ARG A 137 9.98 9.18 1.60
CA ARG A 137 11.41 9.00 1.85
C ARG A 137 11.84 9.75 3.10
N VAL A 138 12.98 9.36 3.65
CA VAL A 138 13.63 10.12 4.72
C VAL A 138 14.36 11.31 4.09
N VAL A 139 14.10 12.52 4.60
CA VAL A 139 14.74 13.77 4.15
C VAL A 139 15.77 14.32 5.13
N GLY A 140 15.80 13.80 6.34
CA GLY A 140 16.74 14.22 7.38
C GLY A 140 16.33 13.67 8.75
N HIS A 141 16.97 14.18 9.80
CA HIS A 141 16.64 13.84 11.19
C HIS A 141 16.46 15.14 11.99
N ARG A 142 15.50 15.16 12.92
CA ARG A 142 15.22 16.33 13.76
C ARG A 142 16.30 16.46 14.85
N GLU A 143 16.68 17.68 15.19
CA GLU A 143 17.66 17.98 16.25
C GLU A 143 17.03 17.98 17.65
N VAL A 144 16.42 16.86 18.02
CA VAL A 144 15.84 16.60 19.34
C VAL A 144 16.41 15.30 19.91
N PRO A 145 16.28 15.01 21.22
CA PRO A 145 16.70 13.73 21.79
C PRO A 145 16.14 12.54 21.00
N GLY A 146 17.01 11.57 20.68
CA GLY A 146 16.66 10.41 19.84
C GLY A 146 16.76 10.65 18.33
N ARG A 147 16.97 11.90 17.88
CA ARG A 147 17.16 12.30 16.47
C ARG A 147 16.23 11.56 15.49
N PRO A 148 14.90 11.67 15.64
CA PRO A 148 13.96 10.92 14.83
C PRO A 148 14.04 11.33 13.36
N ALA A 149 13.85 10.35 12.47
CA ALA A 149 13.79 10.56 11.03
C ALA A 149 12.58 11.44 10.64
N MET A 150 12.79 12.31 9.65
CA MET A 150 11.76 13.15 9.04
C MET A 150 11.39 12.61 7.66
N PHE A 151 10.10 12.50 7.39
CA PHE A 151 9.54 11.96 6.17
C PHE A 151 9.00 13.06 5.27
N ALA A 152 9.09 12.84 3.95
CA ALA A 152 8.49 13.64 2.91
C ALA A 152 8.00 12.76 1.76
N THR A 153 7.05 13.24 0.97
CA THR A 153 6.57 12.55 -0.23
C THR A 153 7.59 12.57 -1.36
N THR A 154 7.46 11.67 -2.32
CA THR A 154 8.32 11.59 -3.51
C THR A 154 7.55 11.94 -4.80
N LYS A 155 8.25 11.91 -5.94
CA LYS A 155 7.60 11.98 -7.26
C LYS A 155 6.70 10.77 -7.54
N ALA A 156 7.05 9.58 -7.05
CA ALA A 156 6.23 8.39 -7.22
C ALA A 156 4.86 8.52 -6.53
N PHE A 157 4.82 9.20 -5.36
CA PHE A 157 3.56 9.60 -4.74
C PHE A 157 2.74 10.50 -5.67
N LEU A 158 3.34 11.59 -6.17
CA LEU A 158 2.65 12.53 -7.05
C LEU A 158 2.14 11.84 -8.33
N ASP A 159 2.96 10.98 -8.95
CA ASP A 159 2.59 10.22 -10.14
C ASP A 159 1.46 9.22 -9.87
N HIS A 160 1.43 8.62 -8.68
CA HIS A 160 0.35 7.72 -8.27
C HIS A 160 -0.98 8.46 -8.13
N PHE A 161 -0.95 9.64 -7.50
CA PHE A 161 -2.13 10.48 -7.27
C PHE A 161 -2.45 11.44 -8.42
N ASN A 162 -1.83 11.26 -9.60
CA ASN A 162 -2.12 12.06 -10.80
C ASN A 162 -1.81 13.58 -10.64
N LEU A 163 -0.82 13.92 -9.81
CA LEU A 163 -0.43 15.30 -9.46
C LEU A 163 0.88 15.72 -10.13
N LYS A 164 1.00 17.00 -10.49
CA LYS A 164 2.26 17.61 -10.99
C LYS A 164 3.13 18.13 -9.86
N SER A 165 2.50 18.70 -8.84
CA SER A 165 3.17 19.21 -7.64
C SER A 165 2.26 19.01 -6.42
N LEU A 166 2.81 19.24 -5.23
CA LEU A 166 2.05 19.21 -3.99
C LEU A 166 1.00 20.33 -3.88
N ASP A 167 1.14 21.38 -4.68
CA ASP A 167 0.21 22.52 -4.68
C ASP A 167 -1.14 22.18 -5.33
N GLU A 168 -1.21 21.07 -6.06
CA GLU A 168 -2.46 20.53 -6.63
C GLU A 168 -3.27 19.71 -5.59
N LEU A 169 -2.73 19.52 -4.38
CA LEU A 169 -3.50 18.91 -3.30
C LEU A 169 -4.65 19.84 -2.87
N PRO A 170 -5.88 19.31 -2.68
CA PRO A 170 -7.01 20.10 -2.20
C PRO A 170 -6.69 20.82 -0.90
N ALA A 171 -7.23 22.03 -0.71
CA ALA A 171 -7.04 22.71 0.57
C ALA A 171 -7.71 21.90 1.70
N LEU A 172 -7.11 21.88 2.90
CA LEU A 172 -7.69 21.17 4.05
C LEU A 172 -9.12 21.67 4.40
N ALA A 173 -9.45 22.90 4.03
CA ALA A 173 -10.80 23.44 4.18
C ALA A 173 -11.81 22.78 3.22
N GLU A 174 -11.42 22.53 1.97
CA GLU A 174 -12.25 21.91 0.94
C GLU A 174 -12.52 20.42 1.24
N LEU A 175 -11.57 19.73 1.88
CA LEU A 175 -11.74 18.33 2.29
C LEU A 175 -12.92 18.13 3.26
N ARG A 176 -13.25 19.14 4.09
CA ARG A 176 -14.38 19.07 5.03
C ARG A 176 -15.73 19.11 4.33
N GLU A 177 -15.80 19.74 3.15
CA GLU A 177 -17.01 19.83 2.34
C GLU A 177 -17.16 18.61 1.41
N MET A 178 -16.06 17.91 1.16
CA MET A 178 -16.00 16.70 0.34
C MET A 178 -16.29 15.41 1.09
N GLU A 179 -16.49 15.43 2.42
CA GLU A 179 -16.85 14.22 3.18
C GLU A 179 -18.12 13.60 2.57
N PRO A 180 -18.01 12.50 1.81
CA PRO A 180 -19.18 11.77 1.38
C PRO A 180 -19.79 11.14 2.65
N GLU A 181 -21.11 10.96 2.67
CA GLU A 181 -21.72 10.11 3.69
C GLU A 181 -20.93 8.80 3.80
N PRO A 182 -20.74 8.26 5.02
CA PRO A 182 -19.93 7.08 5.23
C PRO A 182 -20.45 5.98 4.31
N LEU A 183 -19.68 5.70 3.26
CA LEU A 183 -19.94 4.57 2.38
C LEU A 183 -19.72 3.35 3.27
N LEU A 184 -20.81 2.76 3.75
CA LEU A 184 -20.78 1.49 4.47
C LEU A 184 -19.90 0.55 3.66
N ASP A 185 -18.89 -0.03 4.29
CA ASP A 185 -18.11 -1.06 3.63
C ASP A 185 -19.08 -2.14 3.14
N PRO A 186 -18.93 -2.69 1.92
CA PRO A 186 -19.82 -3.76 1.44
C PRO A 186 -19.85 -4.98 2.38
N ASP A 187 -18.80 -5.15 3.17
CA ASP A 187 -18.68 -6.18 4.21
C ASP A 187 -19.43 -5.80 5.51
N ASP A 188 -19.76 -4.52 5.72
CA ASP A 188 -20.60 -3.97 6.80
C ASP A 188 -22.01 -3.59 6.31
N ALA A 189 -22.35 -3.89 5.04
CA ALA A 189 -23.70 -3.65 4.53
C ALA A 189 -24.69 -4.58 5.25
N PRO A 190 -25.81 -4.05 5.79
CA PRO A 190 -26.80 -4.91 6.44
C PRO A 190 -27.26 -5.98 5.46
N VAL A 191 -27.16 -7.24 5.88
CA VAL A 191 -27.60 -8.38 5.07
C VAL A 191 -29.05 -8.12 4.64
N PRO A 192 -29.35 -8.13 3.32
CA PRO A 192 -30.70 -7.89 2.84
C PRO A 192 -31.70 -8.79 3.57
N ALA A 193 -32.82 -8.22 4.05
CA ALA A 193 -33.78 -8.93 4.90
C ALA A 193 -34.29 -10.26 4.30
N HIS A 194 -34.29 -10.40 2.97
CA HIS A 194 -34.65 -11.66 2.30
C HIS A 194 -33.60 -12.77 2.46
N LEU A 195 -32.31 -12.43 2.51
CA LEU A 195 -31.24 -13.40 2.77
C LEU A 195 -31.21 -13.78 4.26
N GLN A 196 -31.49 -12.82 5.15
CA GLN A 196 -31.65 -13.10 6.57
C GLN A 196 -32.85 -14.04 6.82
N ALA A 197 -33.99 -13.77 6.19
CA ALA A 197 -35.18 -14.61 6.31
C ALA A 197 -34.97 -16.03 5.74
N LEU A 198 -34.16 -16.18 4.68
CA LEU A 198 -33.79 -17.50 4.16
C LEU A 198 -32.87 -18.28 5.12
N ALA A 199 -31.92 -17.60 5.77
CA ALA A 199 -31.07 -18.20 6.78
C ALA A 199 -31.87 -18.64 8.02
N ASP A 200 -32.76 -17.76 8.50
CA ASP A 200 -33.63 -18.05 9.66
C ASP A 200 -34.59 -19.22 9.34
N ALA A 201 -35.09 -19.31 8.11
CA ALA A 201 -35.92 -20.44 7.67
C ALA A 201 -35.12 -21.75 7.57
N SER A 202 -33.87 -21.71 7.10
CA SER A 202 -33.02 -22.90 7.04
C SER A 202 -32.67 -23.46 8.43
N LEU A 203 -32.53 -22.60 9.43
CA LEU A 203 -32.32 -23.00 10.83
C LEU A 203 -33.59 -23.61 11.45
N ALA A 204 -34.78 -23.12 11.07
CA ALA A 204 -36.05 -23.67 11.51
C ALA A 204 -36.34 -25.06 10.91
N ASP A 205 -35.87 -25.33 9.68
CA ASP A 205 -35.97 -26.64 9.05
C ASP A 205 -35.01 -27.68 9.67
N GLU A 206 -33.86 -27.25 10.20
CA GLU A 206 -32.94 -28.13 10.96
C GLU A 206 -33.51 -28.52 12.34
N GLU A 207 -34.26 -27.63 13.02
CA GLU A 207 -34.94 -27.94 14.28
C GLU A 207 -36.13 -28.91 14.11
N ALA A 208 -36.71 -29.02 12.91
CA ALA A 208 -37.86 -29.89 12.63
C ALA A 208 -37.51 -31.33 12.23
N VAL A 209 -36.24 -31.63 11.90
CA VAL A 209 -35.81 -32.95 11.36
C VAL A 209 -34.72 -33.63 12.21
N ALA A 210 -34.32 -33.06 13.35
CA ALA A 210 -33.32 -33.69 14.23
C ALA A 210 -33.94 -34.76 15.16
N GLU A 211 -33.81 -36.04 14.78
CA GLU A 211 -33.68 -37.13 15.77
C GLU A 211 -32.49 -36.83 16.70
N PRO A 212 -32.53 -37.20 17.99
CA PRO A 212 -31.53 -36.75 18.95
C PRO A 212 -30.21 -37.45 18.66
N LYS A 213 -29.30 -36.76 17.97
CA LYS A 213 -27.88 -37.06 18.01
C LYS A 213 -27.30 -36.29 19.18
N GLU A 214 -26.70 -37.03 20.11
CA GLU A 214 -25.90 -36.49 21.19
C GLU A 214 -24.71 -35.75 20.60
N GLU A 215 -24.90 -34.47 20.27
CA GLU A 215 -23.80 -33.54 20.12
C GLU A 215 -23.36 -33.16 21.54
N THR A 216 -22.17 -33.62 21.90
CA THR A 216 -21.52 -33.20 23.14
C THR A 216 -21.33 -31.68 23.08
N SER A 217 -22.22 -30.97 23.79
CA SER A 217 -22.16 -29.52 23.95
C SER A 217 -20.73 -29.10 24.31
N PHE A 218 -20.26 -27.99 23.76
CA PHE A 218 -18.95 -27.40 24.06
C PHE A 218 -18.69 -27.24 25.57
N ARG A 219 -19.75 -27.11 26.38
CA ARG A 219 -19.68 -27.15 27.84
C ARG A 219 -19.26 -28.50 28.42
N SER A 220 -19.68 -29.61 27.83
CA SER A 220 -19.26 -30.96 28.22
C SER A 220 -17.78 -31.17 27.99
N LEU A 221 -17.25 -30.66 26.86
CA LEU A 221 -15.82 -30.72 26.55
C LEU A 221 -14.98 -29.86 27.50
N LEU A 222 -15.49 -28.69 27.92
CA LEU A 222 -14.83 -27.86 28.94
C LEU A 222 -14.80 -28.52 30.32
N VAL A 223 -15.86 -29.23 30.69
CA VAL A 223 -15.93 -29.95 31.97
C VAL A 223 -15.01 -31.20 31.98
N GLU A 224 -14.87 -31.90 30.85
CA GLU A 224 -13.89 -32.98 30.71
C GLU A 224 -12.44 -32.46 30.77
N LEU A 225 -12.16 -31.29 30.20
CA LEU A 225 -10.83 -30.69 30.22
C LEU A 225 -10.41 -30.27 31.64
N ASP A 226 -11.32 -29.65 32.40
CA ASP A 226 -11.10 -29.29 33.82
C ASP A 226 -10.88 -30.54 34.69
N ALA A 227 -11.61 -31.63 34.43
CA ALA A 227 -11.44 -32.89 35.17
C ALA A 227 -10.12 -33.62 34.83
N MET A 228 -9.54 -33.37 33.66
CA MET A 228 -8.23 -33.91 33.28
C MET A 228 -7.06 -33.13 33.91
N GLU A 229 -7.24 -31.83 34.22
CA GLU A 229 -6.22 -31.01 34.90
C GLU A 229 -6.06 -31.35 36.39
N GLU A 230 -7.13 -31.77 37.08
CA GLU A 230 -7.07 -32.16 38.51
C GLU A 230 -6.29 -33.45 38.77
N GLY A 231 -5.97 -34.23 37.73
CA GLY A 231 -5.24 -35.49 37.81
C GLY A 231 -3.72 -35.41 37.53
N LEU A 232 -3.21 -34.26 37.08
CA LEU A 232 -1.78 -34.09 36.86
C LEU A 232 -1.05 -33.92 38.19
N LYS A 233 -0.42 -35.00 38.68
CA LYS A 233 0.67 -34.88 39.66
C LYS A 233 1.81 -34.10 39.01
N THR A 234 2.11 -32.93 39.57
CA THR A 234 3.32 -32.16 39.26
C THR A 234 4.53 -32.83 39.89
N ASP A 235 4.90 -34.03 39.43
CA ASP A 235 6.17 -34.65 39.79
C ASP A 235 7.17 -34.31 38.69
N PHE A 236 7.86 -33.18 38.87
CA PHE A 236 8.97 -32.75 38.04
C PHE A 236 10.24 -33.53 38.47
N ASP A 237 10.23 -34.84 38.30
CA ASP A 237 11.33 -35.74 38.73
C ASP A 237 12.05 -36.44 37.56
N ASP A 238 11.65 -36.14 36.32
CA ASP A 238 12.24 -36.71 35.08
C ASP A 238 13.07 -35.67 34.30
N LEU A 239 13.78 -34.78 34.99
CA LEU A 239 14.89 -34.07 34.35
C LEU A 239 16.15 -34.95 34.45
N PRO A 240 16.76 -35.39 33.34
CA PRO A 240 18.08 -36.01 33.42
C PRO A 240 19.06 -34.99 33.99
N GLU A 241 19.69 -35.33 35.12
CA GLU A 241 20.82 -34.57 35.65
C GLU A 241 21.90 -34.49 34.56
N GLU A 242 22.23 -33.27 34.12
CA GLU A 242 23.40 -33.05 33.27
C GLU A 242 24.64 -33.49 34.06
N ASP A 243 25.27 -34.57 33.59
CA ASP A 243 26.53 -35.11 34.09
C ASP A 243 27.53 -33.98 34.37
N ALA A 244 27.83 -33.79 35.65
CA ALA A 244 29.01 -33.05 36.07
C ALA A 244 30.27 -33.81 35.59
N PRO A 245 31.21 -33.17 34.88
CA PRO A 245 32.52 -33.77 34.71
C PRO A 245 33.31 -33.60 36.02
N GLU A 246 33.55 -34.72 36.72
CA GLU A 246 34.54 -34.82 37.79
C GLU A 246 35.98 -34.77 37.24
N PRO A 247 36.97 -34.42 38.08
CA PRO A 247 38.25 -33.87 37.64
C PRO A 247 39.33 -34.93 37.42
N GLU A 248 40.10 -34.84 36.34
CA GLU A 248 41.37 -35.55 36.21
C GLU A 248 42.57 -34.57 36.11
N VAL A 249 43.25 -34.50 37.26
CA VAL A 249 44.71 -34.55 37.48
C VAL A 249 45.65 -33.74 36.57
N ALA A 250 46.37 -32.83 37.21
CA ALA A 250 47.52 -32.10 36.72
C ALA A 250 48.66 -32.98 36.20
N VAL A 251 49.25 -32.58 35.06
CA VAL A 251 50.67 -32.79 34.76
C VAL A 251 51.22 -31.50 34.16
N GLU A 252 52.07 -30.83 34.93
CA GLU A 252 53.03 -29.82 34.47
C GLU A 252 53.93 -30.44 33.38
N ASP A 253 54.23 -29.71 32.30
CA ASP A 253 55.51 -28.99 32.25
C ASP A 253 55.71 -28.20 30.94
N GLN A 254 56.17 -26.96 31.14
CA GLN A 254 57.16 -26.23 30.35
C GLN A 254 57.10 -26.16 28.80
N ASN A 255 57.00 -24.91 28.34
CA ASN A 255 58.04 -24.16 27.62
C ASN A 255 57.68 -23.59 26.24
N LYS A 256 57.84 -22.26 26.21
CA LYS A 256 58.47 -21.43 25.17
C LYS A 256 57.68 -20.98 23.92
N VAL A 257 57.40 -19.68 23.97
CA VAL A 257 57.92 -18.64 23.06
C VAL A 257 57.18 -18.42 21.73
N GLN A 258 56.55 -17.24 21.70
CA GLN A 258 56.26 -16.30 20.60
C GLN A 258 57.25 -16.30 19.40
N PRO A 259 56.93 -15.61 18.29
CA PRO A 259 55.84 -14.65 18.08
C PRO A 259 54.77 -15.05 17.07
#